data_AF-A0A210QPE3-F1
#
_entry.id   AF-A0A210QPE3-F1
#
_cell.length_a   1.000
_cell.length_b   1.000
_cell.length_c   1.000
_cell.angle_alpha   90.00
_cell.angle_beta   90.00
_cell.angle_gamma   90.00
#
_symmetry.space_group_name_H-M   'P 1'
#
loop_
_entity.id
_entity.type
_entity.pdbx_description
1 polymer ?
#
loop_
_entity_poly.entity_id
_entity_poly.type
_entity_poly.pdbx_seq_one_letter_code
_entity_poly.pdbx_strand_id
1 'polypeptide(L)'
;MAVKIYLVYDHPWWRDIISSVTDRQNQTPRSHGNIQSDLPLHWTYDFGVSAKTGKAVLLVAYTSNPMWRELQKHGDRRWAGHYSVSTEAIRHTHLYLSKLYNIPVTTIPFPIDGRISQWDENPYNGSFFIWKTGVDWGRVWRTVNKPSALDDVFIASGAYWNYQSDAWSENCLNAINEMLQKYF
;
A
#
# COMPACT_ATOMS: atom_id res chain seq x y z
N MET A 1 -5.81 9.22 0.90
CA MET A 1 -6.20 8.03 0.12
C MET A 1 -4.96 7.22 -0.14
N ALA A 2 -4.95 5.93 0.16
CA ALA A 2 -3.86 5.03 -0.21
C ALA A 2 -4.30 4.10 -1.34
N VAL A 3 -3.39 3.82 -2.27
CA VAL A 3 -3.54 2.84 -3.34
C VAL A 3 -2.36 1.88 -3.28
N LYS A 4 -2.65 0.59 -3.41
CA LYS A 4 -1.64 -0.47 -3.56
C LYS A 4 -1.94 -1.28 -4.81
N ILE A 5 -0.95 -1.45 -5.69
CA ILE A 5 -1.08 -2.27 -6.90
C ILE A 5 -0.06 -3.42 -6.81
N TYR A 6 -0.56 -4.65 -6.90
CA TYR A 6 0.23 -5.87 -6.88
C TYR A 6 0.15 -6.51 -8.25
N LEU A 7 1.30 -6.84 -8.83
CA LEU A 7 1.38 -7.61 -10.07
C LEU A 7 2.16 -8.90 -9.83
N VAL A 8 1.68 -9.98 -10.43
CA VAL A 8 2.26 -11.32 -10.33
C VAL A 8 2.91 -11.66 -11.65
N TYR A 9 4.11 -12.23 -11.60
CA TYR A 9 4.91 -12.61 -12.76
C TYR A 9 5.42 -14.04 -12.61
N ASP A 10 5.71 -14.72 -13.73
CA ASP A 10 6.28 -16.07 -13.71
C ASP A 10 7.72 -16.10 -13.19
N HIS A 11 8.45 -14.99 -13.32
CA HIS A 11 9.81 -14.82 -12.80
C HIS A 11 10.03 -13.37 -12.32
N PRO A 12 10.91 -13.12 -11.34
CA PRO A 12 11.17 -11.79 -10.78
C PRO A 12 12.11 -10.97 -11.69
N TRP A 13 11.69 -10.65 -12.91
CA TRP A 13 12.49 -9.98 -13.95
C TRP A 13 13.22 -8.70 -13.49
N TRP A 14 12.67 -7.98 -12.51
CA TRP A 14 13.29 -6.77 -11.95
C TRP A 14 14.59 -7.08 -11.18
N ARG A 15 14.71 -8.26 -10.58
CA ARG A 15 15.92 -8.70 -9.88
C ARG A 15 17.06 -8.92 -10.86
N ASP A 16 16.76 -9.47 -12.04
CA ASP A 16 17.76 -9.70 -13.08
C ASP A 16 18.38 -8.36 -13.53
N ILE A 17 17.54 -7.33 -13.69
CA ILE A 17 17.99 -5.98 -14.02
C ILE A 17 18.86 -5.42 -12.89
N ILE A 18 18.39 -5.45 -11.64
CA ILE A 18 19.13 -4.91 -10.49
C ILE A 18 20.49 -5.61 -10.36
N SER A 19 20.52 -6.94 -10.45
CA SER A 19 21.76 -7.72 -10.36
C SER A 19 22.77 -7.33 -11.45
N SER A 20 22.30 -7.14 -12.69
CA SER A 20 23.14 -6.71 -13.82
C SER A 20 23.74 -5.31 -13.65
N VAL A 21 23.12 -4.45 -12.84
CA VAL A 21 23.61 -3.10 -12.52
C VAL A 21 24.57 -3.13 -11.33
N THR A 22 24.27 -3.91 -10.28
CA THR A 22 25.11 -4.01 -9.08
C THR A 22 26.47 -4.65 -9.37
N ASP A 23 26.52 -5.65 -10.24
CA ASP A 23 27.77 -6.32 -10.66
C ASP A 23 28.73 -5.35 -11.38
N ARG A 24 28.22 -4.29 -12.03
CA ARG A 24 29.06 -3.29 -12.70
C ARG A 24 29.66 -2.24 -11.76
N GLN A 25 29.16 -2.12 -10.54
CA GLN A 25 29.53 -1.03 -9.62
C GLN A 25 30.15 -1.52 -8.30
N ASN A 26 30.48 -2.82 -8.15
CA ASN A 26 30.97 -3.41 -6.90
C ASN A 26 30.09 -3.06 -5.67
N GLN A 27 28.80 -2.80 -5.89
CA GLN A 27 27.85 -2.55 -4.82
C GLN A 27 27.17 -3.86 -4.46
N THR A 28 27.08 -4.16 -3.17
CA THR A 28 26.35 -5.31 -2.63
C THR A 28 24.97 -5.44 -3.31
N PRO A 29 24.56 -6.65 -3.74
CA PRO A 29 23.27 -6.86 -4.37
C PRO A 29 22.18 -6.26 -3.48
N ARG A 30 21.30 -5.42 -4.04
CA ARG A 30 20.12 -4.92 -3.31
C ARG A 30 19.18 -6.11 -3.06
N SER A 31 19.44 -6.84 -1.98
CA SER A 31 18.56 -7.88 -1.47
C SER A 31 17.27 -7.23 -1.02
N HIS A 32 16.13 -7.71 -1.53
CA HIS A 32 14.78 -7.52 -0.97
C HIS A 32 14.54 -6.13 -0.36
N GLY A 33 14.04 -5.19 -1.16
CA GLY A 33 13.82 -3.84 -0.68
C GLY A 33 12.77 -3.09 -1.46
N ASN A 34 12.68 -1.81 -1.15
CA ASN A 34 11.82 -0.88 -1.84
C ASN A 34 12.63 0.08 -2.72
N ILE A 35 12.02 0.55 -3.80
CA ILE A 35 12.50 1.68 -4.57
C ILE A 35 11.50 2.81 -4.40
N GLN A 36 11.97 3.96 -3.92
CA GLN A 36 11.21 5.20 -3.88
C GLN A 36 11.53 6.01 -5.15
N SER A 37 10.50 6.60 -5.75
CA SER A 37 10.61 7.45 -6.93
C SER A 37 9.62 8.61 -6.85
N ASP A 38 9.89 9.64 -7.65
CA ASP A 38 8.97 10.76 -7.93
C ASP A 38 7.89 10.39 -8.96
N LEU A 39 8.02 9.24 -9.62
CA LEU A 39 7.01 8.70 -10.52
C LEU A 39 5.70 8.41 -9.78
N PRO A 40 4.55 8.35 -10.48
CA PRO A 40 3.25 8.07 -9.85
C PRO A 40 3.14 6.75 -9.06
N LEU A 41 4.08 5.82 -9.26
CA LEU A 41 4.22 4.59 -8.46
C LEU A 41 4.57 4.89 -6.99
N HIS A 42 5.33 5.97 -6.76
CA HIS A 42 5.91 6.42 -5.50
C HIS A 42 6.82 5.37 -4.86
N TRP A 43 6.27 4.38 -4.14
CA TRP A 43 7.03 3.25 -3.62
C TRP A 43 6.75 1.97 -4.39
N THR A 44 7.80 1.22 -4.70
CA THR A 44 7.71 -0.15 -5.22
C THR A 44 8.40 -1.09 -4.24
N TYR A 45 7.87 -2.30 -4.03
CA TYR A 45 8.45 -3.29 -3.11
C TYR A 45 8.48 -4.66 -3.76
N ASP A 46 9.63 -5.32 -3.65
CA ASP A 46 9.77 -6.74 -3.95
C ASP A 46 9.10 -7.58 -2.85
N PHE A 47 7.99 -8.24 -3.17
CA PHE A 47 7.23 -9.07 -2.22
C PHE A 47 7.72 -10.52 -2.16
N GLY A 48 8.72 -10.87 -2.97
CA GLY A 48 9.33 -12.18 -2.98
C GLY A 48 8.77 -13.12 -4.04
N VAL A 49 9.28 -14.35 -3.97
CA VAL A 49 8.95 -15.46 -4.86
C VAL A 49 8.31 -16.56 -4.03
N SER A 50 7.19 -17.09 -4.50
CA SER A 50 6.54 -18.22 -3.85
C SER A 50 7.39 -19.48 -3.98
N ALA A 51 7.81 -20.06 -2.85
CA ALA A 51 8.51 -21.34 -2.83
C ALA A 51 7.67 -22.51 -3.39
N LYS A 52 6.34 -22.36 -3.44
CA LYS A 52 5.42 -23.40 -3.94
C LYS A 52 5.23 -23.34 -5.45
N THR A 53 5.14 -22.14 -6.02
CA THR A 53 4.77 -21.96 -7.44
C THR A 53 5.88 -21.39 -8.29
N GLY A 54 6.95 -20.87 -7.70
CA GLY A 54 8.02 -20.13 -8.40
C GLY A 54 7.61 -18.73 -8.88
N LYS A 55 6.34 -18.35 -8.71
CA LYS A 55 5.82 -17.04 -9.16
C LYS A 55 6.29 -15.93 -8.24
N ALA A 56 6.56 -14.77 -8.82
CA ALA A 56 7.02 -13.59 -8.12
C ALA A 56 5.92 -12.54 -7.99
N VAL A 57 5.92 -11.81 -6.87
CA VAL A 57 4.99 -10.69 -6.63
C VAL A 57 5.77 -9.40 -6.49
N LEU A 58 5.32 -8.37 -7.20
CA LEU A 58 5.82 -7.00 -7.07
C LEU A 58 4.66 -6.10 -6.62
N LEU A 59 4.84 -5.39 -5.50
CA LEU A 59 4.01 -4.23 -5.18
C LEU A 59 4.54 -3.08 -6.04
N VAL A 60 3.93 -2.88 -7.20
CA VAL A 60 4.40 -1.95 -8.22
C VAL A 60 4.10 -0.50 -7.89
N ALA A 61 3.11 -0.25 -7.03
CA ALA A 61 2.79 1.09 -6.57
C ALA A 61 2.22 1.03 -5.16
N TYR A 62 2.80 1.82 -4.26
CA TYR A 62 2.20 2.20 -2.99
C TYR A 62 2.25 3.71 -2.86
N THR A 63 1.09 4.34 -3.04
CA THR A 63 0.99 5.75 -3.35
C THR A 63 -0.34 6.35 -2.87
N SER A 64 -0.40 7.67 -2.83
CA SER A 64 -1.65 8.42 -2.62
C SER A 64 -2.14 9.14 -3.88
N ASN A 65 -1.53 8.85 -5.05
CA ASN A 65 -1.85 9.53 -6.29
C ASN A 65 -3.25 9.13 -6.81
N PRO A 66 -4.19 10.10 -7.00
CA PRO A 66 -5.56 9.83 -7.42
C PRO A 66 -5.70 9.32 -8.85
N MET A 67 -4.68 9.50 -9.70
CA MET A 67 -4.67 9.04 -11.09
C MET A 67 -4.99 7.55 -11.21
N TRP A 68 -4.50 6.71 -10.28
CA TRP A 68 -4.74 5.27 -10.31
C TRP A 68 -6.22 4.90 -10.20
N ARG A 69 -7.02 5.74 -9.54
CA ARG A 69 -8.47 5.56 -9.49
C ARG A 69 -9.09 5.74 -10.86
N GLU A 70 -8.70 6.80 -11.55
CA GLU A 70 -9.22 7.11 -12.89
C GLU A 70 -8.79 6.05 -13.90
N LEU A 71 -7.52 5.63 -13.90
CA LEU A 71 -7.04 4.56 -14.78
C LEU A 71 -7.78 3.23 -14.54
N GLN A 72 -8.17 2.94 -13.30
CA GLN A 72 -8.91 1.72 -12.96
C GLN A 72 -10.35 1.70 -13.50
N LYS A 73 -10.92 2.85 -13.89
CA LYS A 73 -12.23 2.94 -14.55
C LYS A 73 -12.18 2.63 -16.04
N HIS A 74 -10.98 2.60 -16.63
CA HIS A 74 -10.77 2.42 -18.06
C HIS A 74 -10.06 1.09 -18.36
N GLY A 75 -10.34 0.55 -19.55
CA GLY A 75 -9.79 -0.72 -20.00
C GLY A 75 -10.51 -1.95 -19.44
N ASP A 76 -10.20 -3.09 -20.03
CA ASP A 76 -10.76 -4.37 -19.63
C ASP A 76 -10.15 -4.87 -18.32
N ARG A 77 -10.89 -5.74 -17.64
CA ARG A 77 -10.41 -6.49 -16.47
C ARG A 77 -10.13 -7.91 -16.91
N ARG A 78 -8.85 -8.25 -17.03
CA ARG A 78 -8.42 -9.56 -17.54
C ARG A 78 -8.71 -10.70 -16.56
N TRP A 79 -8.71 -10.41 -15.26
CA TRP A 79 -8.92 -11.40 -14.21
C TRP A 79 -10.25 -11.17 -13.50
N ALA A 80 -10.84 -12.25 -13.01
CA ALA A 80 -12.09 -12.19 -12.27
C ALA A 80 -11.88 -11.56 -10.89
N GLY A 81 -12.83 -10.71 -10.49
CA GLY A 81 -12.89 -10.15 -9.14
C GLY A 81 -12.96 -8.63 -9.11
N HIS A 82 -13.58 -8.08 -8.06
CA HIS A 82 -13.78 -6.64 -7.91
C HIS A 82 -12.46 -5.83 -7.90
N TYR A 83 -11.39 -6.46 -7.39
CA TYR A 83 -10.06 -5.84 -7.20
C TYR A 83 -9.05 -6.16 -8.31
N SER A 84 -9.46 -6.75 -9.43
CA SER A 84 -8.56 -7.02 -10.56
C SER A 84 -8.03 -5.70 -11.15
N VAL A 85 -6.73 -5.60 -11.44
CA VAL A 85 -6.17 -4.39 -12.08
C VAL A 85 -6.69 -4.27 -13.52
N SER A 86 -7.07 -3.06 -13.95
CA SER A 86 -7.48 -2.81 -15.34
C SER A 86 -6.28 -2.86 -16.30
N THR A 87 -6.52 -3.18 -17.56
CA THR A 87 -5.46 -3.16 -18.59
C THR A 87 -4.82 -1.78 -18.74
N GLU A 88 -5.59 -0.71 -18.53
CA GLU A 88 -5.08 0.65 -18.62
C GLU A 88 -4.16 1.02 -17.44
N ALA A 89 -4.50 0.59 -16.23
CA ALA A 89 -3.63 0.71 -15.08
C ALA A 89 -2.33 -0.08 -15.28
N ILE A 90 -2.39 -1.32 -15.81
CA ILE A 90 -1.21 -2.12 -16.15
C ILE A 90 -0.32 -1.40 -17.17
N ARG A 91 -0.91 -0.84 -18.24
CA ARG A 91 -0.19 -0.10 -19.28
C ARG A 91 0.61 1.05 -18.69
N HIS A 92 -0.01 1.86 -17.83
CA HIS A 92 0.66 2.96 -17.14
C HIS A 92 1.72 2.48 -16.15
N THR A 93 1.44 1.41 -15.40
CA THR A 93 2.44 0.76 -14.55
C THR A 93 3.68 0.38 -15.36
N HIS A 94 3.53 -0.27 -16.51
CA HIS A 94 4.65 -0.67 -17.36
C HIS A 94 5.44 0.54 -17.87
N LEU A 95 4.77 1.62 -18.26
CA LEU A 95 5.45 2.87 -18.65
C LEU A 95 6.31 3.44 -17.51
N TYR A 96 5.82 3.43 -16.27
CA TYR A 96 6.60 3.94 -15.14
C TYR A 96 7.68 2.98 -14.69
N LEU A 97 7.46 1.67 -14.72
CA LEU A 97 8.49 0.67 -14.43
C LEU A 97 9.62 0.73 -15.47
N SER A 98 9.30 0.95 -16.74
CA SER A 98 10.27 1.16 -17.82
C SER A 98 11.18 2.34 -17.51
N LYS A 99 10.62 3.46 -17.04
CA LYS A 99 11.40 4.63 -16.59
C LYS A 99 12.21 4.34 -15.32
N LEU A 100 11.59 3.66 -14.35
CA LEU A 100 12.20 3.35 -13.05
C LEU A 100 13.44 2.47 -13.19
N TYR A 101 13.35 1.43 -14.01
CA TYR A 101 14.43 0.47 -14.26
C TYR A 101 15.31 0.84 -15.46
N ASN A 102 14.98 1.94 -16.16
CA ASN A 102 15.67 2.39 -17.37
C ASN A 102 15.78 1.29 -18.45
N ILE A 103 14.66 0.65 -18.77
CA ILE A 103 14.56 -0.40 -19.79
C ILE A 103 13.41 -0.09 -20.77
N PRO A 104 13.41 -0.61 -22.01
CA PRO A 104 12.28 -0.46 -22.91
C PRO A 104 11.00 -1.09 -22.35
N VAL A 105 9.85 -0.44 -22.54
CA VAL A 105 8.56 -0.97 -22.06
C VAL A 105 8.23 -2.36 -22.62
N THR A 106 8.72 -2.67 -23.83
CA THR A 106 8.52 -3.94 -24.52
C THR A 106 9.26 -5.12 -23.87
N THR A 107 10.25 -4.86 -23.01
CA THR A 107 10.96 -5.91 -22.29
C THR A 107 10.30 -6.28 -20.96
N ILE A 108 9.30 -5.50 -20.52
CA ILE A 108 8.56 -5.81 -19.30
C ILE A 108 7.51 -6.87 -19.63
N PRO A 109 7.59 -8.08 -19.05
CA PRO A 109 6.62 -9.13 -19.32
C PRO A 109 5.23 -8.69 -18.87
N PHE A 110 4.20 -9.14 -19.58
CA PHE A 110 2.83 -8.92 -19.12
C PHE A 110 2.58 -9.73 -17.82
N PRO A 111 1.98 -9.14 -16.77
CA PRO A 111 1.68 -9.87 -15.54
C PRO A 111 0.70 -11.01 -15.78
N ILE A 112 0.84 -12.10 -15.02
CA ILE A 112 -0.05 -13.26 -15.10
C ILE A 112 -1.29 -13.11 -14.20
N ASP A 113 -1.20 -12.26 -13.17
CA ASP A 113 -2.30 -11.85 -12.28
C ASP A 113 -1.99 -10.45 -11.72
N GLY A 114 -3.01 -9.76 -11.21
CA GLY A 114 -2.84 -8.45 -10.61
C GLY A 114 -4.02 -8.01 -9.77
N ARG A 115 -3.71 -7.34 -8.65
CA ARG A 115 -4.72 -6.72 -7.78
C ARG A 115 -4.43 -5.25 -7.49
N ILE A 116 -5.49 -4.47 -7.38
CA ILE A 116 -5.44 -3.09 -6.89
C ILE A 116 -6.34 -2.95 -5.67
N SER A 117 -5.81 -2.34 -4.62
CA SER A 117 -6.53 -1.98 -3.41
C SER A 117 -6.61 -0.47 -3.31
N GLN A 118 -7.82 0.07 -3.36
CA GLN A 118 -8.11 1.49 -3.18
C GLN A 118 -8.83 1.63 -1.83
N TRP A 119 -8.13 2.18 -0.86
CA TRP A 119 -8.57 2.12 0.54
C TRP A 119 -9.74 3.05 0.87
N ASP A 120 -10.06 4.00 0.01
CA ASP A 120 -11.20 4.89 0.19
C ASP A 120 -12.46 4.44 -0.56
N GLU A 121 -12.42 3.29 -1.24
CA GLU A 121 -13.62 2.65 -1.79
C GLU A 121 -14.35 1.83 -0.71
N ASN A 122 -15.67 1.69 -0.86
CA ASN A 122 -16.51 0.81 -0.05
C ASN A 122 -15.97 -0.64 -0.14
N PRO A 123 -15.80 -1.40 0.96
CA PRO A 123 -16.24 -1.14 2.34
C PRO A 123 -15.25 -0.43 3.25
N TYR A 124 -14.06 -0.09 2.76
CA TYR A 124 -13.00 0.47 3.59
C TYR A 124 -13.26 1.95 3.92
N ASN A 125 -13.69 2.74 2.92
CA ASN A 125 -14.09 4.16 3.07
C ASN A 125 -13.03 5.04 3.79
N GLY A 126 -11.77 4.62 3.81
CA GLY A 126 -10.71 5.26 4.57
C GLY A 126 -9.41 4.46 4.55
N SER A 127 -8.28 5.17 4.48
CA SER A 127 -6.95 4.58 4.51
C SER A 127 -6.29 4.77 5.87
N PHE A 128 -5.03 5.20 5.88
CA PHE A 128 -4.43 5.83 7.04
C PHE A 128 -5.11 7.18 7.37
N PHE A 129 -5.01 7.57 8.62
CA PHE A 129 -5.45 8.85 9.17
C PHE A 129 -4.23 9.63 9.66
N ILE A 130 -4.35 10.96 9.68
CA ILE A 130 -3.36 11.87 10.24
C ILE A 130 -4.13 12.95 11.00
N TRP A 131 -3.63 13.33 12.18
CA TRP A 131 -4.19 14.44 12.94
C TRP A 131 -4.10 15.77 12.19
N LYS A 132 -5.17 16.55 12.23
CA LYS A 132 -5.14 17.94 11.74
C LYS A 132 -4.28 18.79 12.67
N THR A 133 -3.56 19.76 12.10
CA THR A 133 -2.77 20.73 12.87
C THR A 133 -3.63 21.45 13.89
N GLY A 134 -3.10 21.61 15.11
CA GLY A 134 -3.76 22.32 16.20
C GLY A 134 -4.83 21.51 16.95
N VAL A 135 -5.03 20.24 16.61
CA VAL A 135 -5.94 19.36 17.36
C VAL A 135 -5.25 18.83 18.62
N ASP A 136 -5.89 19.03 19.77
CA ASP A 136 -5.54 18.37 21.02
C ASP A 136 -6.08 16.93 21.02
N TRP A 137 -5.21 15.99 20.68
CA TRP A 137 -5.54 14.56 20.65
C TRP A 137 -6.06 14.06 21.99
N GLY A 138 -5.51 14.54 23.11
CA GLY A 138 -5.88 14.07 24.45
C GLY A 138 -7.31 14.47 24.79
N ARG A 139 -7.71 15.69 24.41
CA ARG A 139 -9.10 16.14 24.52
C ARG A 139 -10.03 15.30 23.63
N VAL A 140 -9.65 15.06 22.37
CA VAL A 140 -10.46 14.24 21.44
C VAL A 140 -10.62 12.82 21.99
N TRP A 141 -9.53 12.17 22.39
CA TRP A 141 -9.54 10.82 22.94
C TRP A 141 -10.49 10.71 24.14
N ARG A 142 -10.37 11.60 25.14
CA ARG A 142 -11.25 11.58 26.32
C ARG A 142 -12.72 11.76 25.97
N THR A 143 -13.02 12.49 24.91
CA THR A 143 -14.40 12.76 24.46
C THR A 143 -14.96 11.58 23.67
N VAL A 144 -14.17 11.02 22.76
CA VAL A 144 -14.61 9.98 21.84
C VAL A 144 -14.62 8.61 22.50
N ASN A 145 -13.68 8.32 23.40
CA ASN A 145 -13.51 6.97 23.96
C ASN A 145 -14.70 6.50 24.80
N LYS A 146 -15.36 7.39 25.55
CA LYS A 146 -16.65 7.15 26.20
C LYS A 146 -17.59 8.33 25.89
N PRO A 147 -18.31 8.30 24.75
CA PRO A 147 -19.05 9.46 24.27
C PRO A 147 -20.33 9.73 25.07
N SER A 148 -20.87 8.73 25.76
CA SER A 148 -21.99 8.88 26.69
C SER A 148 -21.51 8.70 28.13
N ALA A 149 -21.82 9.68 28.98
CA ALA A 149 -21.54 9.60 30.41
C ALA A 149 -22.50 8.62 31.14
N LEU A 150 -23.63 8.29 30.53
CA LEU A 150 -24.68 7.47 31.13
C LEU A 150 -24.65 6.02 30.63
N ASP A 151 -24.20 5.81 29.40
CA ASP A 151 -24.22 4.51 28.75
C ASP A 151 -22.83 3.86 28.73
N ASP A 152 -22.78 2.54 28.82
CA ASP A 152 -21.56 1.74 28.64
C ASP A 152 -21.27 1.48 27.17
N VAL A 153 -21.15 2.58 26.43
CA VAL A 153 -20.70 2.62 25.04
C VAL A 153 -19.29 3.17 25.01
N PHE A 154 -18.38 2.42 24.37
CA PHE A 154 -16.97 2.77 24.26
C PHE A 154 -16.51 2.72 22.81
N ILE A 155 -15.70 3.70 22.42
CA ILE A 155 -15.05 3.73 21.10
C ILE A 155 -13.56 3.47 21.31
N ALA A 156 -13.10 2.30 20.89
CA ALA A 156 -11.69 1.95 20.86
C ALA A 156 -11.20 1.95 19.41
N SER A 157 -10.43 2.98 19.04
CA SER A 157 -9.91 3.13 17.69
C SER A 157 -8.53 3.79 17.72
N GLY A 158 -7.60 3.23 16.96
CA GLY A 158 -6.29 3.83 16.76
C GLY A 158 -6.35 5.20 16.07
N ALA A 159 -7.46 5.52 15.40
CA ALA A 159 -7.70 6.80 14.73
C ALA A 159 -7.72 8.01 15.68
N TYR A 160 -7.99 7.78 16.96
CA TYR A 160 -8.16 8.83 17.96
C TYR A 160 -7.17 8.71 19.13
N TRP A 161 -6.19 7.81 19.02
CA TRP A 161 -5.27 7.48 20.10
C TRP A 161 -3.83 7.89 19.76
N ASN A 162 -3.28 8.83 20.55
CA ASN A 162 -1.92 9.36 20.50
C ASN A 162 -1.48 9.93 19.12
N TYR A 163 -0.42 10.73 19.12
CA TYR A 163 0.17 11.38 17.94
C TYR A 163 1.39 10.63 17.35
N GLN A 164 2.05 9.79 18.16
CA GLN A 164 3.38 9.26 17.80
C GLN A 164 3.38 8.07 16.84
N SER A 165 2.24 7.42 16.63
CA SER A 165 2.16 6.15 15.89
C SER A 165 0.90 6.05 15.02
N ASP A 166 0.47 7.20 14.48
CA ASP A 166 -0.64 7.31 13.54
C ASP A 166 -0.59 6.23 12.45
N ALA A 167 -1.76 5.65 12.15
CA ALA A 167 -1.98 4.67 11.09
C ALA A 167 -1.40 3.26 11.26
N TRP A 168 -0.85 2.90 12.42
CA TRP A 168 -0.37 1.54 12.71
C TRP A 168 -1.36 0.73 13.55
N SER A 169 -1.28 -0.60 13.44
CA SER A 169 -2.09 -1.53 14.24
C SER A 169 -1.88 -1.35 15.74
N GLU A 170 -0.65 -1.03 16.15
CA GLU A 170 -0.28 -0.79 17.55
C GLU A 170 -1.17 0.28 18.20
N ASN A 171 -1.56 1.33 17.47
CA ASN A 171 -2.44 2.35 18.02
C ASN A 171 -3.81 1.77 18.37
N CYS A 172 -4.35 0.88 17.55
CA CYS A 172 -5.62 0.22 17.86
C CYS A 172 -5.49 -0.64 19.13
N LEU A 173 -4.39 -1.37 19.27
CA LEU A 173 -4.14 -2.22 20.44
C LEU A 173 -3.98 -1.39 21.71
N ASN A 174 -3.22 -0.30 21.66
CA ASN A 174 -3.03 0.58 22.80
C ASN A 174 -4.31 1.31 23.19
N ALA A 175 -5.11 1.76 22.21
CA ALA A 175 -6.42 2.38 22.45
C ALA A 175 -7.38 1.42 23.17
N ILE A 176 -7.39 0.14 22.77
CA ILE A 176 -8.17 -0.91 23.43
C ILE A 176 -7.64 -1.13 24.85
N ASN A 177 -6.33 -1.30 25.02
CA ASN A 177 -5.73 -1.56 26.32
C ASN A 177 -6.00 -0.43 27.32
N GLU A 178 -5.84 0.84 26.91
CA GLU A 178 -6.11 1.98 27.78
C GLU A 178 -7.60 2.08 28.16
N MET A 179 -8.51 1.82 27.21
CA MET A 179 -9.95 1.77 27.48
C MET A 179 -10.27 0.68 28.50
N LEU A 180 -9.74 -0.53 28.32
CA LEU A 180 -9.96 -1.64 29.23
C LEU A 180 -9.47 -1.31 30.64
N GLN A 181 -8.22 -0.86 30.79
CA GLN A 181 -7.64 -0.51 32.10
C GLN A 181 -8.41 0.59 32.86
N LYS A 182 -9.11 1.46 32.14
CA LYS A 182 -9.79 2.61 32.73
C LYS A 182 -11.22 2.30 33.16
N TYR A 183 -11.90 1.36 32.50
CA TYR A 183 -13.34 1.14 32.68
C TYR A 183 -13.72 -0.28 33.09
N PHE A 184 -12.79 -1.25 33.07
CA PHE A 184 -13.00 -2.66 33.40
C PHE A 184 -11.88 -3.18 34.32
#